data_AF-A0A2W4U1N5-F1
#
_entry.id   AF-A0A2W4U1N5-F1
#
_cell.length_a   1.000
_cell.length_b   1.000
_cell.length_c   1.000
_cell.angle_alpha   90.00
_cell.angle_beta   90.00
_cell.angle_gamma   90.00
#
_symmetry.space_group_name_H-M   'P 1'
#
loop_
_entity.id
_entity.type
_entity.pdbx_description
1 polymer ?
#
loop_
_entity_poly.entity_id
_entity_poly.type
_entity_poly.pdbx_seq_one_letter_code
_entity_poly.pdbx_strand_id
1 'polypeptide(L)'
;MALAIRLARGGMKKRPYYRIVVTDSRNARDGKFIEKIGTYNPLLPKDSAERIKLDTDRASHWLSVGAQPSDRVARFLDAAGVRTRAAKTNLKKGEPGEKAKERAQIAIDKEEAAVAAAAKAEVEAKEAAEAAAAAAAAEEAAAAPVVEEVAEEAPADAAPDAVEEPVAEDAGVEAVADEEPKA
;
A
#
# COMPACT_ATOMS: atom_id res chain seq x y z
N MET A 1 -21.60 -16.11 -30.86
CA MET A 1 -23.06 -15.93 -30.99
C MET A 1 -23.61 -15.33 -29.71
N ALA A 2 -23.00 -14.23 -29.25
CA ALA A 2 -23.35 -13.61 -27.98
C ALA A 2 -23.93 -12.22 -28.25
N LEU A 3 -25.06 -11.93 -27.63
CA LEU A 3 -25.59 -10.57 -27.55
C LEU A 3 -24.65 -9.73 -26.69
N ALA A 4 -24.20 -8.61 -27.23
CA ALA A 4 -23.29 -7.70 -26.57
C ALA A 4 -23.92 -6.32 -26.45
N ILE A 5 -23.78 -5.70 -25.27
CA ILE A 5 -24.10 -4.30 -25.05
C ILE A 5 -22.80 -3.50 -25.13
N ARG A 6 -22.65 -2.72 -26.20
CA ARG A 6 -21.41 -2.02 -26.53
C ARG A 6 -21.65 -0.58 -26.95
N LEU A 7 -20.56 0.19 -26.97
CA LEU A 7 -20.56 1.56 -27.49
C LEU A 7 -20.27 1.53 -28.99
N ALA A 8 -21.22 2.04 -29.77
CA ALA A 8 -21.00 2.37 -31.17
C ALA A 8 -20.58 3.84 -31.27
N ARG A 9 -19.50 4.11 -32.02
CA ARG A 9 -19.00 5.47 -32.23
C ARG A 9 -19.80 6.13 -33.33
N GLY A 10 -20.20 7.37 -33.07
CA GLY A 10 -20.68 8.32 -34.05
C GLY A 10 -20.04 9.68 -33.84
N GLY A 11 -20.67 10.70 -34.40
CA GLY A 11 -20.15 12.07 -34.40
C GLY A 11 -19.12 12.28 -35.51
N MET A 12 -18.32 13.33 -35.36
CA MET A 12 -17.37 13.80 -36.35
C MET A 12 -15.93 13.71 -35.82
N LYS A 13 -14.95 13.95 -36.69
CA LYS A 13 -13.53 14.02 -36.29
C LYS A 13 -13.37 15.02 -35.15
N LYS A 14 -12.60 14.66 -34.11
CA LYS A 14 -12.39 15.43 -32.87
C LYS A 14 -13.64 15.69 -32.00
N ARG A 15 -14.84 15.23 -32.38
CA ARG A 15 -16.05 15.31 -31.54
C ARG A 15 -16.76 13.96 -31.48
N PRO A 16 -16.29 13.04 -30.61
CA PRO A 16 -16.88 11.70 -30.48
C PRO A 16 -18.22 11.75 -29.77
N TYR A 17 -19.20 10.99 -30.28
CA TYR A 17 -20.47 10.75 -29.63
C TYR A 17 -20.76 9.25 -29.65
N TYR A 18 -21.14 8.64 -28.53
CA TYR A 18 -21.36 7.21 -28.46
C TYR A 18 -22.84 6.86 -28.27
N ARG A 19 -23.26 5.80 -28.95
CA ARG A 19 -24.58 5.18 -28.75
C ARG A 19 -24.38 3.88 -27.99
N ILE A 20 -25.19 3.66 -26.95
CA ILE A 20 -25.21 2.39 -26.23
C ILE A 20 -26.19 1.49 -26.98
N VAL A 21 -25.66 0.44 -27.61
CA VAL A 21 -26.44 -0.42 -28.52
C VAL A 21 -26.31 -1.89 -28.12
N VAL A 22 -27.39 -2.63 -28.37
CA VAL A 22 -27.45 -4.08 -28.25
C VAL A 22 -27.28 -4.68 -29.66
N THR A 23 -26.32 -5.58 -29.82
CA THR A 23 -26.00 -6.18 -31.12
C THR A 23 -25.35 -7.55 -30.95
N ASP A 24 -25.30 -8.35 -32.01
CA ASP A 24 -24.49 -9.57 -32.03
C ASP A 24 -23.00 -9.19 -32.04
N SER A 25 -22.19 -9.91 -31.26
CA SER A 25 -20.75 -9.69 -31.13
C SER A 25 -20.00 -9.67 -32.48
N ARG A 26 -20.48 -10.38 -33.49
CA ARG A 26 -19.86 -10.50 -34.82
C ARG A 26 -20.02 -9.27 -35.70
N ASN A 27 -21.01 -8.41 -35.40
CA ASN A 27 -21.27 -7.24 -36.22
C ASN A 27 -20.15 -6.20 -36.07
N ALA A 28 -19.83 -5.47 -37.15
CA ALA A 28 -18.90 -4.35 -37.12
C ALA A 28 -19.30 -3.29 -36.08
N ARG A 29 -18.33 -2.62 -35.45
CA ARG A 29 -18.54 -1.71 -34.29
C ARG A 29 -19.72 -0.75 -34.48
N ASP A 30 -19.73 -0.06 -35.62
CA ASP A 30 -20.70 0.99 -35.97
C ASP A 30 -21.74 0.51 -37.00
N GLY A 31 -21.86 -0.81 -37.20
CA GLY A 31 -22.78 -1.43 -38.16
C GLY A 31 -24.19 -1.65 -37.61
N LYS A 32 -24.87 -2.69 -38.14
CA LYS A 32 -26.22 -3.07 -37.75
C LYS A 32 -26.29 -3.41 -36.25
N PHE A 33 -27.31 -2.89 -35.58
CA PHE A 33 -27.66 -3.20 -34.21
C PHE A 33 -29.15 -3.60 -34.14
N ILE A 34 -29.52 -4.23 -33.03
CA ILE A 34 -30.90 -4.67 -32.78
C ILE A 34 -31.69 -3.50 -32.19
N GLU A 35 -31.16 -2.92 -31.11
CA GLU A 35 -31.81 -1.82 -30.38
C GLU A 35 -30.77 -0.84 -29.82
N LYS A 36 -31.14 0.44 -29.78
CA LYS A 36 -30.39 1.50 -29.10
C LYS A 36 -31.04 1.78 -27.76
N ILE A 37 -30.34 1.47 -26.67
CA ILE A 37 -30.85 1.63 -25.30
C ILE A 37 -30.37 2.94 -24.63
N GLY A 38 -29.42 3.66 -25.25
CA GLY A 38 -28.92 4.88 -24.65
C GLY A 38 -27.86 5.61 -25.46
N THR A 39 -27.28 6.63 -24.84
CA THR A 39 -26.27 7.52 -25.41
C THR A 39 -25.24 7.94 -24.37
N TYR A 40 -24.01 8.13 -24.80
CA TYR A 40 -22.91 8.62 -23.98
C TYR A 40 -22.13 9.70 -24.73
N ASN A 41 -22.04 10.88 -24.11
CA ASN A 41 -21.25 12.00 -24.63
C ASN A 41 -20.07 12.29 -23.69
N PRO A 42 -18.83 11.94 -24.07
CA PRO A 42 -17.65 12.15 -23.23
C PRO A 42 -17.22 13.61 -23.14
N LEU A 43 -17.69 14.48 -24.05
CA LEU A 43 -17.34 15.90 -24.08
C LEU A 43 -18.07 16.71 -23.01
N LEU A 44 -19.16 16.18 -22.47
CA LEU A 44 -19.88 16.81 -21.37
C LEU A 44 -19.14 16.56 -20.03
N PRO A 45 -19.23 17.52 -19.09
CA PRO A 45 -18.73 17.37 -17.72
C PRO A 45 -19.24 16.11 -17.05
N LYS A 46 -18.46 15.55 -16.11
CA LYS A 46 -18.78 14.26 -15.46
C LYS A 46 -20.11 14.27 -14.73
N ASP A 47 -20.45 15.40 -14.13
CA ASP A 47 -21.61 15.61 -13.26
C ASP A 47 -22.87 16.00 -14.05
N SER A 48 -22.76 16.13 -15.38
CA SER A 48 -23.91 16.42 -16.23
C SER A 48 -24.78 15.18 -16.40
N ALA A 49 -26.07 15.29 -16.06
CA ALA A 49 -27.06 14.24 -16.31
C ALA A 49 -27.22 13.93 -17.81
N GLU A 50 -26.89 14.87 -18.70
CA GLU A 50 -26.97 14.66 -20.15
C GLU A 50 -25.81 13.85 -20.71
N ARG A 51 -24.75 13.69 -19.91
CA ARG A 51 -23.57 12.94 -20.30
C ARG A 51 -23.90 11.49 -20.62
N ILE A 52 -24.79 10.89 -19.85
CA ILE A 52 -25.24 9.50 -20.01
C ILE A 52 -26.76 9.49 -19.93
N LYS A 53 -27.42 9.11 -21.03
CA LYS A 53 -28.86 8.87 -21.07
C LYS A 53 -29.06 7.39 -21.34
N LEU A 54 -29.71 6.67 -20.43
CA LEU A 54 -29.91 5.22 -20.50
C LEU A 54 -31.38 4.91 -20.19
N ASP A 55 -31.97 4.04 -21.01
CA ASP A 55 -33.23 3.38 -20.70
C ASP A 55 -32.97 2.17 -19.78
N THR A 56 -33.34 2.32 -18.50
CA THR A 56 -33.09 1.32 -17.46
C THR A 56 -33.97 0.07 -17.62
N ASP A 57 -35.19 0.22 -18.13
CA ASP A 57 -36.13 -0.88 -18.32
C ASP A 57 -35.65 -1.81 -19.44
N ARG A 58 -35.26 -1.22 -20.57
CA ARG A 58 -34.71 -1.97 -21.70
C ARG A 58 -33.35 -2.57 -21.37
N ALA A 59 -32.50 -1.85 -20.63
CA ALA A 59 -31.23 -2.39 -20.17
C ALA A 59 -31.43 -3.64 -19.30
N SER A 60 -32.38 -3.59 -18.35
CA SER A 60 -32.71 -4.72 -17.47
C SER A 60 -33.24 -5.93 -18.24
N HIS A 61 -34.10 -5.69 -19.23
CA HIS A 61 -34.60 -6.74 -20.13
C HIS A 61 -33.47 -7.42 -20.90
N TRP A 62 -32.57 -6.67 -21.53
CA TRP A 62 -31.48 -7.28 -22.30
C TRP A 62 -30.46 -8.01 -21.42
N LEU A 63 -30.26 -7.55 -20.18
CA LEU A 63 -29.46 -8.27 -19.21
C LEU A 63 -30.10 -9.60 -18.80
N SER A 64 -31.43 -9.66 -18.64
CA SER A 64 -32.13 -10.92 -18.33
C SER A 64 -32.10 -11.92 -19.48
N VAL A 65 -32.10 -11.44 -20.73
CA VAL A 65 -31.89 -12.25 -21.95
C VAL A 65 -30.44 -12.77 -22.05
N GLY A 66 -29.51 -12.27 -21.22
CA GLY A 66 -28.12 -12.73 -21.16
C GLY A 66 -27.13 -11.88 -21.96
N ALA A 67 -27.52 -10.68 -22.39
CA ALA A 67 -26.61 -9.78 -23.11
C ALA A 67 -25.41 -9.38 -22.22
N GLN A 68 -24.20 -9.49 -22.77
CA GLN A 68 -22.97 -9.19 -22.05
C GLN A 68 -22.53 -7.74 -22.26
N PRO A 69 -22.49 -6.89 -21.22
CA PRO A 69 -22.01 -5.53 -21.34
C PRO A 69 -20.47 -5.43 -21.34
N SER A 70 -19.92 -4.52 -22.14
CA SER A 70 -18.50 -4.11 -22.05
C SER A 70 -18.15 -3.41 -20.73
N ASP A 71 -16.87 -3.36 -20.31
CA ASP A 71 -16.44 -2.76 -19.01
C ASP A 71 -16.91 -1.31 -18.85
N ARG A 72 -16.89 -0.49 -19.93
CA ARG A 72 -17.38 0.90 -19.88
C ARG A 72 -18.88 0.97 -19.64
N VAL A 73 -19.65 0.15 -20.34
CA VAL A 73 -21.11 0.09 -20.21
C VAL A 73 -21.51 -0.48 -18.85
N ALA A 74 -20.77 -1.47 -18.34
CA ALA A 74 -20.98 -2.01 -17.00
C ALA A 74 -20.88 -0.91 -15.92
N ARG A 75 -19.96 0.07 -16.06
CA ARG A 75 -19.91 1.22 -15.15
C ARG A 75 -21.12 2.14 -15.24
N PHE A 76 -21.72 2.28 -16.43
CA PHE A 76 -22.94 3.08 -16.59
C PHE A 76 -24.15 2.37 -15.97
N LEU A 77 -24.23 1.05 -16.13
CA LEU A 77 -25.26 0.22 -15.50
C LEU A 77 -25.14 0.20 -13.97
N ASP A 78 -23.91 0.19 -13.46
CA ASP A 78 -23.60 0.28 -12.03
C ASP A 78 -24.01 1.64 -11.46
N ALA A 79 -23.66 2.74 -12.15
CA ALA A 79 -24.08 4.08 -11.78
C ALA A 79 -25.62 4.28 -11.83
N ALA A 80 -26.31 3.55 -12.72
CA ALA A 80 -27.76 3.56 -12.83
C ALA A 80 -28.46 2.58 -11.87
N GLY A 81 -27.72 1.80 -11.08
CA GLY A 81 -28.28 0.83 -10.14
C GLY A 81 -28.87 -0.46 -10.77
N VAL A 82 -28.68 -0.67 -12.07
CA VAL A 82 -29.26 -1.83 -12.79
C VAL A 82 -28.44 -3.10 -12.58
N ARG A 83 -27.10 -2.97 -12.53
CA ARG A 83 -26.19 -4.10 -12.34
C ARG A 83 -24.96 -3.67 -11.56
N THR A 84 -24.75 -4.31 -10.41
CA THR A 84 -23.55 -4.09 -9.61
C THR A 84 -22.32 -4.64 -10.32
N ARG A 85 -21.29 -3.81 -10.47
CA ARG A 85 -20.00 -4.24 -11.02
C ARG A 85 -19.08 -4.69 -9.90
N ALA A 86 -18.57 -5.92 -9.99
CA ALA A 86 -17.56 -6.39 -9.05
C ALA A 86 -16.32 -5.49 -9.09
N ALA A 87 -15.94 -4.94 -7.94
CA ALA A 87 -14.77 -4.08 -7.81
C ALA A 87 -13.51 -4.87 -8.17
N LYS A 88 -12.85 -4.49 -9.26
CA LYS A 88 -11.53 -5.01 -9.63
C LYS A 88 -10.46 -4.28 -8.81
N THR A 89 -10.39 -4.58 -7.52
CA THR A 89 -9.33 -4.09 -6.62
C THR A 89 -8.25 -5.16 -6.51
N ASN A 90 -6.98 -4.79 -6.66
CA ASN A 90 -5.86 -5.70 -6.46
C ASN A 90 -5.50 -5.72 -4.97
N LEU A 91 -6.21 -6.51 -4.16
CA LEU A 91 -5.95 -6.62 -2.70
C LEU A 91 -4.49 -6.99 -2.40
N LYS A 92 -3.85 -7.78 -3.26
CA LYS A 92 -2.47 -8.26 -3.12
C LYS A 92 -1.39 -7.24 -3.51
N LYS A 93 -1.75 -6.07 -4.05
CA LYS A 93 -0.76 -5.08 -4.52
C LYS A 93 -0.08 -4.31 -3.38
N GLY A 94 -0.67 -4.33 -2.19
CA GLY A 94 -0.11 -3.71 -0.98
C GLY A 94 0.56 -4.68 -0.01
N GLU A 95 0.55 -5.98 -0.29
CA GLU A 95 1.22 -6.95 0.58
C GLU A 95 2.73 -6.94 0.35
N PRO A 96 3.56 -6.85 1.41
CA PRO A 96 4.99 -7.08 1.30
C PRO A 96 5.25 -8.46 0.69
N GLY A 97 6.26 -8.57 -0.19
CA GLY A 97 6.63 -9.85 -0.78
C GLY A 97 6.97 -10.90 0.29
N GLU A 98 6.90 -12.18 -0.07
CA GLU A 98 7.12 -13.32 0.84
C GLU A 98 8.42 -13.17 1.64
N LYS A 99 9.52 -12.79 0.97
CA LYS A 99 10.83 -12.51 1.61
C LYS A 99 10.83 -11.34 2.60
N ALA A 100 9.94 -10.37 2.45
CA ALA A 100 9.80 -9.27 3.43
C ALA A 100 9.00 -9.74 4.65
N LYS A 101 8.00 -10.62 4.44
CA LYS A 101 7.23 -11.25 5.52
C LYS A 101 8.11 -12.19 6.34
N GLU A 102 8.92 -13.02 5.67
CA GLU A 102 9.88 -13.93 6.34
C GLU A 102 10.93 -13.16 7.15
N ARG A 103 11.47 -12.06 6.61
CA ARG A 103 12.44 -11.23 7.37
C ARG A 103 11.80 -10.53 8.57
N ALA A 104 10.57 -10.06 8.43
CA ALA A 104 9.83 -9.47 9.54
C ALA A 104 9.51 -10.51 10.63
N GLN A 105 9.15 -11.73 10.24
CA GLN A 105 8.93 -12.85 11.17
C GLN A 105 10.22 -13.24 11.88
N ILE A 106 11.32 -13.41 11.15
CA ILE A 106 12.64 -13.70 11.75
C ILE A 106 13.07 -12.61 12.72
N ALA A 107 12.80 -11.33 12.41
CA ALA A 107 13.11 -10.22 13.32
C ALA A 107 12.26 -10.28 14.60
N ILE A 108 10.95 -10.55 14.47
CA ILE A 108 10.02 -10.70 15.60
C ILE A 108 10.38 -11.92 16.44
N ASP A 109 10.63 -13.08 15.83
CA ASP A 109 11.02 -14.33 16.52
C ASP A 109 12.35 -14.15 17.27
N LYS A 110 13.28 -13.40 16.69
CA LYS A 110 14.57 -13.09 17.32
C LYS A 110 14.42 -12.12 18.48
N GLU A 111 13.53 -11.14 18.36
CA GLU A 111 13.24 -10.18 19.43
C GLU A 111 12.50 -10.85 20.60
N GLU A 112 11.50 -11.70 20.33
CA GLU A 112 10.82 -12.50 21.35
C GLU A 112 11.77 -13.49 22.03
N ALA A 113 12.66 -14.15 21.28
CA ALA A 113 13.67 -15.03 21.88
C ALA A 113 14.66 -14.26 22.76
N ALA A 114 15.04 -13.04 22.38
CA ALA A 114 15.91 -12.19 23.18
C ALA A 114 15.22 -11.68 24.46
N VAL A 115 13.95 -11.30 24.37
CA VAL A 115 13.14 -10.88 25.53
C VAL A 115 12.87 -12.07 26.46
N ALA A 116 12.59 -13.25 25.93
CA ALA A 116 12.40 -14.48 26.72
C ALA A 116 13.70 -14.95 27.39
N ALA A 117 14.85 -14.79 26.73
CA ALA A 117 16.16 -15.07 27.32
C ALA A 117 16.52 -14.07 28.43
N ALA A 118 16.25 -12.78 28.23
CA ALA A 118 16.44 -11.75 29.24
C ALA A 118 15.51 -11.96 30.45
N ALA A 119 14.25 -12.33 30.23
CA ALA A 119 13.31 -12.64 31.30
C ALA A 119 13.71 -13.90 32.09
N LYS A 120 14.21 -14.95 31.42
CA LYS A 120 14.74 -16.15 32.10
C LYS A 120 16.00 -15.84 32.90
N ALA A 121 16.92 -15.04 32.36
CA ALA A 121 18.13 -14.62 33.08
C ALA A 121 17.80 -13.76 34.32
N GLU A 122 16.76 -12.92 34.26
CA GLU A 122 16.31 -12.13 35.41
C GLU A 122 15.61 -12.99 36.49
N VAL A 123 14.91 -14.05 36.09
CA VAL A 123 14.30 -15.02 37.02
C VAL A 123 15.36 -15.90 37.68
N GLU A 124 16.34 -16.41 36.92
CA GLU A 124 17.47 -17.18 37.47
C GLU A 124 18.37 -16.33 38.39
N ALA A 125 18.54 -15.03 38.09
CA ALA A 125 19.26 -14.11 38.97
C ALA A 125 18.50 -13.81 40.27
N LYS A 126 17.16 -13.80 40.25
CA LYS A 126 16.34 -13.66 41.46
C LYS A 126 16.31 -14.95 42.28
N GLU A 127 16.28 -16.12 41.64
CA GLU A 127 16.40 -17.43 42.33
C GLU A 127 17.79 -17.63 42.96
N ALA A 128 18.86 -17.18 42.30
CA ALA A 128 20.22 -17.24 42.86
C ALA A 128 20.43 -16.26 44.03
N ALA A 129 19.78 -15.09 44.01
CA ALA A 129 19.80 -14.15 45.13
C ALA A 129 18.99 -14.66 46.34
N GLU A 130 17.90 -15.39 46.09
CA GLU A 130 17.10 -16.04 47.15
C GLU A 130 17.84 -17.25 47.76
N ALA A 131 18.60 -18.01 46.97
CA ALA A 131 19.47 -19.08 47.47
C ALA A 131 20.69 -18.56 48.25
N ALA A 132 21.25 -17.40 47.88
CA ALA A 132 22.34 -16.76 48.63
C ALA A 132 21.87 -16.13 49.95
N ALA A 133 20.65 -15.61 50.01
CA ALA A 133 20.03 -15.12 51.25
C ALA A 133 19.68 -16.27 52.23
N ALA A 134 19.37 -17.47 51.71
CA ALA A 134 19.18 -18.66 52.54
C ALA A 134 20.50 -19.25 53.08
N ALA A 135 21.63 -19.04 52.40
CA ALA A 135 22.95 -19.48 52.86
C ALA A 135 23.59 -18.51 53.88
N ALA A 136 23.33 -17.20 53.78
CA ALA A 136 23.87 -16.20 54.72
C ALA A 136 23.21 -16.23 56.11
N ALA A 137 22.05 -16.89 56.28
CA ALA A 137 21.43 -17.11 57.59
C ALA A 137 21.99 -18.32 58.36
N ALA A 138 22.91 -19.09 57.77
CA ALA A 138 23.54 -20.26 58.40
C ALA A 138 24.99 -20.05 58.85
N GLU A 139 25.59 -18.88 58.59
CA GLU A 139 26.98 -18.56 58.96
C GLU A 139 27.09 -17.31 59.85
N GLU A 140 26.21 -17.20 60.86
CA GLU A 140 26.47 -16.43 62.09
C GLU A 140 26.81 -17.41 63.22
N ALA A 141 27.87 -18.21 63.03
CA ALA A 141 28.37 -19.15 64.04
C ALA A 141 29.83 -19.58 63.82
N ALA A 142 30.75 -18.66 63.51
CA ALA A 142 32.18 -18.81 63.88
C ALA A 142 32.97 -17.52 63.59
N ALA A 143 33.27 -16.81 64.67
CA ALA A 143 34.13 -15.64 64.77
C ALA A 143 35.49 -15.74 64.03
N ALA A 144 35.77 -14.76 63.15
CA ALA A 144 36.79 -13.71 63.26
C ALA A 144 38.12 -14.00 64.02
N PRO A 145 39.26 -13.30 63.75
CA PRO A 145 39.63 -12.40 62.62
C PRO A 145 41.14 -12.42 62.18
N VAL A 146 41.52 -11.45 61.30
CA VAL A 146 42.81 -10.70 61.12
C VAL A 146 44.06 -11.39 60.51
N VAL A 147 44.91 -10.82 59.61
CA VAL A 147 45.04 -9.58 58.78
C VAL A 147 46.22 -9.75 57.77
N GLU A 148 46.31 -8.82 56.79
CA GLU A 148 47.51 -8.25 56.09
C GLU A 148 47.78 -8.70 54.63
N GLU A 149 47.32 -7.96 53.59
CA GLU A 149 47.90 -6.77 52.87
C GLU A 149 49.13 -7.16 51.99
N VAL A 150 49.22 -6.84 50.69
CA VAL A 150 49.62 -5.52 50.14
C VAL A 150 49.27 -5.44 48.63
N ALA A 151 48.76 -4.27 48.24
CA ALA A 151 48.55 -3.76 46.90
C ALA A 151 49.69 -2.79 46.50
N GLU A 152 49.99 -2.63 45.21
CA GLU A 152 50.56 -1.42 44.59
C GLU A 152 50.64 -1.67 43.06
N GLU A 153 50.44 -0.78 42.09
CA GLU A 153 49.77 0.52 41.88
C GLU A 153 49.85 0.78 40.36
N ALA A 154 48.99 1.67 39.84
CA ALA A 154 49.04 2.29 38.51
C ALA A 154 50.22 3.33 38.47
N PRO A 155 50.25 4.47 37.70
CA PRO A 155 49.38 5.02 36.65
C PRO A 155 50.08 5.84 35.52
N ALA A 156 49.24 6.46 34.65
CA ALA A 156 49.37 7.77 33.97
C ALA A 156 50.46 7.94 32.87
N ASP A 157 50.37 8.78 31.83
CA ASP A 157 49.63 10.02 31.48
C ASP A 157 49.79 10.19 29.93
N ALA A 158 48.94 10.78 29.09
CA ALA A 158 48.69 12.22 28.96
C ALA A 158 47.73 12.48 27.77
N ALA A 159 46.95 13.56 27.88
CA ALA A 159 45.96 14.05 26.92
C ALA A 159 46.53 15.20 26.02
N PRO A 160 45.75 16.16 25.48
CA PRO A 160 45.19 16.19 24.11
C PRO A 160 45.51 17.51 23.33
N ASP A 161 45.06 17.63 22.07
CA ASP A 161 44.45 18.81 21.40
C ASP A 161 44.48 18.60 19.86
N ALA A 162 43.33 18.60 19.15
CA ALA A 162 42.64 19.73 18.49
C ALA A 162 43.41 20.23 17.22
N VAL A 163 42.86 20.50 16.03
CA VAL A 163 41.71 21.35 15.64
C VAL A 163 41.44 21.18 14.10
N GLU A 164 40.19 21.42 13.68
CA GLU A 164 39.66 21.89 12.36
C GLU A 164 39.71 21.03 11.06
N GLU A 165 38.54 20.49 10.72
CA GLU A 165 37.84 20.64 9.43
C GLU A 165 37.55 22.14 9.13
N PRO A 166 37.23 22.64 7.89
CA PRO A 166 36.11 22.05 7.14
C PRO A 166 35.89 22.35 5.61
N VAL A 167 34.88 21.63 5.11
CA VAL A 167 33.87 21.91 4.04
C VAL A 167 34.19 21.64 2.55
N ALA A 168 33.22 20.91 1.98
CA ALA A 168 33.01 20.43 0.62
C ALA A 168 31.96 21.27 -0.17
N GLU A 169 31.63 20.80 -1.38
CA GLU A 169 30.44 21.06 -2.21
C GLU A 169 30.33 22.44 -2.90
N ASP A 170 30.26 22.54 -4.23
CA ASP A 170 29.28 21.99 -5.20
C ASP A 170 27.85 22.51 -4.99
N ALA A 171 27.42 23.39 -5.90
CA ALA A 171 26.02 23.63 -6.22
C ALA A 171 25.92 24.24 -7.62
N GLY A 172 25.24 23.53 -8.53
CA GLY A 172 24.77 24.07 -9.80
C GLY A 172 23.42 24.79 -9.70
N VAL A 173 22.87 25.06 -10.89
CA VAL A 173 21.43 25.17 -11.27
C VAL A 173 20.91 26.56 -11.71
N GLU A 174 20.59 26.59 -13.02
CA GLU A 174 19.44 27.15 -13.78
C GLU A 174 18.96 28.62 -13.68
N ALA A 175 18.78 29.22 -14.88
CA ALA A 175 17.70 30.17 -15.27
C ALA A 175 17.54 30.09 -16.82
N VAL A 176 16.60 29.33 -17.41
CA VAL A 176 15.16 29.61 -17.72
C VAL A 176 14.97 30.91 -18.53
N ALA A 177 14.85 30.83 -19.87
CA ALA A 177 13.61 30.80 -20.70
C ALA A 177 12.70 32.04 -20.52
N ASP A 178 12.66 32.94 -21.51
CA ASP A 178 11.68 33.00 -22.62
C ASP A 178 10.45 33.85 -22.23
N GLU A 179 10.47 35.12 -22.63
CA GLU A 179 9.32 36.04 -22.54
C GLU A 179 9.22 36.86 -23.83
N GLU A 180 8.29 36.47 -24.69
CA GLU A 180 7.61 37.35 -25.64
C GLU A 180 6.32 37.88 -24.97
N PRO A 181 5.84 39.09 -25.31
CA PRO A 181 4.87 39.12 -26.40
C PRO A 181 4.84 40.40 -27.25
N LYS A 182 4.35 40.26 -28.50
CA LYS A 182 3.26 41.07 -29.13
C LYS A 182 3.57 41.62 -30.54
N ALA A 183 2.99 40.99 -31.57
CA ALA A 183 2.19 41.60 -32.66
C ALA A 183 1.63 40.53 -33.61
#